data_AF-A0A7K2VKE1-F1
#
_entry.id   AF-A0A7K2VKE1-F1
#
_cell.length_a   1.000
_cell.length_b   1.000
_cell.length_c   1.000
_cell.angle_alpha   90.00
_cell.angle_beta   90.00
_cell.angle_gamma   90.00
#
_symmetry.space_group_name_H-M   'P 1'
#
loop_
_entity.id
_entity.type
_entity.pdbx_description
1 polymer ?
#
loop_
_entity_poly.entity_id
_entity_poly.type
_entity_poly.pdbx_seq_one_letter_code
_entity_poly.pdbx_strand_id
1 'polypeptide(L)'
;PVSGAVGWVRADQPPAPQAPGGRRPTPVERVSRFRSAASPAAGRLAVYLAAAPLCLPVMRLVQRTMLPGSGPAELAEVLLGGLVRRAGEDHGPDAGQWYEMEPEVREALLSTLGRDEALLVLKHCSEYIEQRFGKGGANFPALALAQLGGTGHPARGEEDPAGARLFGAYPGDNGDATLVPQPFAEVAARVLERFMPLPEQFRLYGTRPGTAAGPRPTHPAVVRARTLLARFDADGMVQDVIDAVQLLRGATENERPAGADPGLWAEYAYATLRLWEVQGGSALLAEAEAAAERAVAHPHA
;
A
#
# COMPACT_ATOMS: atom_id res chain seq x y z
N PRO A 1 -24.29 50.01 -17.08
CA PRO A 1 -24.64 48.60 -16.75
C PRO A 1 -23.54 47.65 -17.20
N VAL A 2 -22.86 47.02 -16.25
CA VAL A 2 -21.79 46.05 -16.56
C VAL A 2 -22.47 44.75 -17.00
N SER A 3 -22.15 44.28 -18.21
CA SER A 3 -22.73 43.04 -18.75
C SER A 3 -22.24 41.86 -17.91
N GLY A 4 -23.13 41.27 -17.10
CA GLY A 4 -22.82 40.19 -16.16
C GLY A 4 -23.34 40.37 -14.73
N ALA A 5 -23.92 41.52 -14.38
CA ALA A 5 -24.53 41.69 -13.06
C ALA A 5 -25.88 40.96 -12.96
N VAL A 6 -25.95 39.93 -12.12
CA VAL A 6 -27.17 39.10 -11.88
C VAL A 6 -28.08 39.69 -10.78
N GLY A 7 -27.67 40.81 -10.15
CA GLY A 7 -28.49 41.52 -9.16
C GLY A 7 -27.71 42.59 -8.40
N TRP A 8 -28.42 43.42 -7.64
CA TRP A 8 -27.86 44.45 -6.75
C TRP A 8 -28.09 44.05 -5.29
N VAL A 9 -27.05 44.17 -4.46
CA VAL A 9 -27.13 43.93 -3.01
C VAL A 9 -27.17 45.27 -2.29
N ARG A 10 -28.14 45.45 -1.39
CA ARG A 10 -28.22 46.65 -0.54
C ARG A 10 -27.43 46.47 0.75
N ALA A 11 -27.01 47.57 1.36
CA ALA A 11 -26.23 47.55 2.61
C ALA A 11 -26.97 46.92 3.79
N ASP A 12 -28.30 46.90 3.74
CA ASP A 12 -29.21 46.33 4.74
C ASP A 12 -29.71 44.93 4.37
N GLN A 13 -29.16 44.31 3.32
CA GLN A 13 -29.58 42.98 2.89
C GLN A 13 -29.29 41.95 3.99
N PRO A 14 -30.31 41.28 4.57
CA PRO A 14 -30.07 40.24 5.56
C PRO A 14 -29.33 39.06 4.91
N PRO A 15 -28.49 38.33 5.67
CA PRO A 15 -27.81 37.15 5.15
C PRO A 15 -28.84 36.19 4.57
N ALA A 16 -28.51 35.61 3.42
CA ALA A 16 -29.39 34.66 2.75
C ALA A 16 -29.77 33.54 3.73
N PRO A 17 -31.07 33.17 3.84
CA PRO A 17 -31.50 32.05 4.66
C PRO A 17 -30.64 30.84 4.31
N GLN A 18 -30.12 30.15 5.33
CA GLN A 18 -29.40 28.90 5.09
C GLN A 18 -30.34 27.98 4.31
N ALA A 19 -29.86 27.51 3.15
CA ALA A 19 -30.64 26.57 2.35
C ALA A 19 -31.07 25.42 3.28
N PRO A 20 -32.35 25.01 3.26
CA PRO A 20 -32.81 23.88 4.06
C PRO A 20 -31.83 22.72 3.87
N GLY A 21 -31.46 22.04 4.96
CA GLY A 21 -30.51 20.93 4.93
C GLY A 21 -30.98 19.86 3.95
N GLY A 22 -30.58 20.00 2.69
CA GLY A 22 -30.99 19.12 1.62
C GLY A 22 -30.38 17.75 1.84
N ARG A 23 -31.00 16.72 1.27
CA ARG A 23 -30.42 15.38 1.21
C ARG A 23 -28.97 15.49 0.76
N ARG A 24 -28.04 14.98 1.56
CA ARG A 24 -26.61 14.97 1.22
C ARG A 24 -26.46 14.25 -0.14
N PRO A 25 -25.89 14.89 -1.17
CA PRO A 25 -25.76 14.27 -2.47
C PRO A 25 -24.95 12.98 -2.38
N THR A 26 -25.39 11.94 -3.09
CA THR A 26 -24.63 10.70 -3.17
C THR A 26 -23.27 10.93 -3.86
N PRO A 27 -22.28 10.05 -3.66
CA PRO A 27 -20.99 10.16 -4.34
C PRO A 27 -21.11 10.26 -5.86
N VAL A 28 -22.00 9.46 -6.46
CA VAL A 28 -22.28 9.48 -7.90
C VAL A 28 -22.92 10.81 -8.32
N GLU A 29 -23.86 11.35 -7.54
CA GLU A 29 -24.45 12.67 -7.78
C GLU A 29 -23.40 13.79 -7.70
N ARG A 30 -22.44 13.70 -6.76
CA ARG A 30 -21.32 14.67 -6.66
C ARG A 30 -20.42 14.62 -7.88
N VAL A 31 -20.01 13.43 -8.32
CA VAL A 31 -19.18 13.26 -9.51
C VAL A 31 -19.93 13.72 -10.77
N SER A 32 -21.22 13.40 -10.89
CA SER A 32 -22.07 13.83 -12.01
C SER A 32 -22.21 15.36 -12.05
N ARG A 33 -22.51 16.00 -10.91
CA ARG A 33 -22.56 17.47 -10.80
C ARG A 33 -21.22 18.10 -11.19
N PHE A 34 -20.12 17.57 -10.67
CA PHE A 34 -18.78 18.05 -11.03
C PHE A 34 -18.55 17.97 -12.55
N ARG A 35 -18.79 16.81 -13.16
CA ARG A 35 -18.64 16.61 -14.61
C ARG A 35 -19.54 17.51 -15.46
N SER A 36 -20.70 17.92 -14.94
CA SER A 36 -21.61 18.84 -15.64
C SER A 36 -21.15 20.31 -15.62
N ALA A 37 -20.38 20.71 -14.60
CA ALA A 37 -19.95 22.08 -14.40
C ALA A 37 -18.48 22.32 -14.77
N ALA A 38 -17.65 21.28 -14.66
CA ALA A 38 -16.22 21.35 -14.91
C ALA A 38 -15.89 21.10 -16.39
N SER A 39 -14.76 21.62 -16.82
CA SER A 39 -14.18 21.35 -18.12
C SER A 39 -13.86 19.86 -18.29
N PRO A 40 -13.89 19.32 -19.53
CA PRO A 40 -13.51 17.92 -19.77
C PRO A 40 -12.09 17.57 -19.31
N ALA A 41 -11.17 18.55 -19.33
CA ALA A 41 -9.81 18.38 -18.86
C ALA A 41 -9.74 18.29 -17.32
N ALA A 42 -10.49 19.12 -16.58
CA ALA A 42 -10.64 18.99 -15.13
C ALA A 42 -11.31 17.66 -14.75
N GLY A 43 -12.30 17.21 -15.55
CA GLY A 43 -12.93 15.90 -15.46
C GLY A 43 -11.92 14.75 -15.50
N ARG A 44 -11.02 14.75 -16.49
CA ARG A 44 -9.94 13.75 -16.62
C ARG A 44 -8.90 13.87 -15.52
N LEU A 45 -8.51 15.09 -15.16
CA LEU A 45 -7.56 15.33 -14.08
C LEU A 45 -8.08 14.77 -12.74
N ALA A 46 -9.36 14.95 -12.43
CA ALA A 46 -9.98 14.38 -11.23
C ALA A 46 -9.87 12.85 -11.17
N VAL A 47 -9.96 12.17 -12.32
CA VAL A 47 -9.80 10.71 -12.41
C VAL A 47 -8.37 10.28 -12.08
N TYR A 48 -7.35 10.95 -12.65
CA TYR A 48 -5.95 10.65 -12.30
C TYR A 48 -5.62 10.96 -10.83
N LEU A 49 -6.14 12.07 -10.31
CA LEU A 49 -5.94 12.46 -8.91
C LEU A 49 -6.61 11.48 -7.93
N ALA A 50 -7.65 10.74 -8.35
CA ALA A 50 -8.24 9.67 -7.55
C ALA A 50 -7.26 8.51 -7.28
N ALA A 51 -6.20 8.36 -8.08
CA ALA A 51 -5.13 7.39 -7.89
C ALA A 51 -3.86 8.00 -7.25
N ALA A 52 -3.91 9.26 -6.80
CA ALA A 52 -2.76 9.97 -6.25
C ALA A 52 -2.98 10.46 -4.80
N PRO A 53 -1.90 10.60 -4.02
CA PRO A 53 -1.89 11.37 -2.78
C PRO A 53 -2.13 12.85 -3.07
N LEU A 54 -3.05 13.45 -2.32
CA LEU A 54 -3.58 14.78 -2.66
C LEU A 54 -2.87 15.89 -1.87
N CYS A 55 -1.57 16.05 -2.10
CA CYS A 55 -0.85 17.28 -1.75
C CYS A 55 -0.53 18.07 -3.02
N LEU A 56 -0.51 19.40 -2.94
CA LEU A 56 -0.42 20.25 -4.12
C LEU A 56 0.79 19.96 -5.04
N PRO A 57 1.99 19.64 -4.53
CA PRO A 57 3.12 19.24 -5.38
C PRO A 57 2.84 17.97 -6.20
N VAL A 58 2.23 16.94 -5.59
CA VAL A 58 1.90 15.68 -6.27
C VAL A 58 0.76 15.90 -7.26
N MET A 59 -0.25 16.70 -6.91
CA MET A 59 -1.33 17.02 -7.84
C MET A 59 -0.80 17.70 -9.12
N ARG A 60 0.16 18.63 -8.97
CA ARG A 60 0.82 19.31 -10.10
C ARG A 60 1.72 18.38 -10.89
N LEU A 61 2.39 17.44 -10.23
CA LEU A 61 3.17 16.40 -10.90
C LEU A 61 2.27 15.55 -11.79
N VAL A 62 1.22 14.95 -11.20
CA VAL A 62 0.23 14.12 -11.91
C VAL A 62 -0.39 14.88 -13.07
N GLN A 63 -0.74 16.16 -12.87
CA GLN A 63 -1.24 17.00 -13.93
C GLN A 63 -0.27 17.09 -15.12
N ARG A 64 1.00 17.40 -14.86
CA ARG A 64 2.01 17.60 -15.91
C ARG A 64 2.38 16.31 -16.63
N THR A 65 2.39 15.18 -15.93
CA THR A 65 2.78 13.89 -16.50
C THR A 65 1.62 13.19 -17.22
N MET A 66 0.41 13.22 -16.64
CA MET A 66 -0.75 12.53 -17.20
C MET A 66 -1.59 13.39 -18.14
N LEU A 67 -1.54 14.72 -18.00
CA LEU A 67 -2.35 15.64 -18.80
C LEU A 67 -1.56 16.92 -19.17
N PRO A 68 -0.47 16.81 -19.95
CA PRO A 68 0.49 17.90 -20.22
C PRO A 68 -0.12 19.12 -20.93
N GLY A 69 -1.30 18.99 -21.55
CA GLY A 69 -2.03 20.09 -22.17
C GLY A 69 -2.95 20.87 -21.23
N SER A 70 -3.04 20.49 -19.95
CA SER A 70 -3.84 21.20 -18.95
C SER A 70 -3.03 22.25 -18.20
N GLY A 71 -3.73 23.25 -17.64
CA GLY A 71 -3.13 24.36 -16.92
C GLY A 71 -3.66 24.51 -15.49
N PRO A 72 -3.27 25.57 -14.78
CA PRO A 72 -3.70 25.81 -13.40
C PRO A 72 -5.22 25.92 -13.24
N ALA A 73 -5.95 26.28 -14.29
CA ALA A 73 -7.40 26.40 -14.30
C ALA A 73 -8.08 25.05 -14.02
N GLU A 74 -7.69 23.99 -14.70
CA GLU A 74 -8.27 22.66 -14.52
C GLU A 74 -8.04 22.11 -13.11
N LEU A 75 -6.85 22.37 -12.54
CA LEU A 75 -6.57 21.99 -11.16
C LEU A 75 -7.41 22.80 -10.17
N ALA A 76 -7.59 24.10 -10.41
CA ALA A 76 -8.46 24.94 -9.60
C ALA A 76 -9.93 24.47 -9.67
N GLU A 77 -10.41 24.07 -10.84
CA GLU A 77 -11.73 23.48 -11.00
C GLU A 77 -11.90 22.21 -10.15
N VAL A 78 -10.91 21.31 -10.10
CA VAL A 78 -10.97 20.12 -9.22
C VAL A 78 -11.03 20.52 -7.75
N LEU A 79 -10.19 21.48 -7.33
CA LEU A 79 -10.11 21.96 -5.95
C LEU A 79 -11.39 22.66 -5.49
N LEU A 80 -12.05 23.41 -6.38
CA LEU A 80 -13.24 24.21 -6.10
C LEU A 80 -14.55 23.49 -6.45
N GLY A 81 -14.48 22.44 -7.27
CA GLY A 81 -15.62 21.68 -7.79
C GLY A 81 -16.28 20.75 -6.77
N GLY A 82 -15.83 20.79 -5.53
CA GLY A 82 -16.46 20.07 -4.42
C GLY A 82 -16.23 18.56 -4.45
N LEU A 83 -15.16 18.07 -5.11
CA LEU A 83 -14.72 16.67 -5.02
C LEU A 83 -13.74 16.44 -3.87
N VAL A 84 -12.92 17.44 -3.57
CA VAL A 84 -11.90 17.40 -2.53
C VAL A 84 -12.16 18.46 -1.47
N ARG A 85 -11.72 18.21 -0.24
CA ARG A 85 -11.72 19.18 0.85
C ARG A 85 -10.31 19.32 1.39
N ARG A 86 -9.99 20.45 2.03
CA ARG A 86 -8.73 20.57 2.76
C ARG A 86 -8.73 19.59 3.94
N ALA A 87 -7.61 18.92 4.13
CA ALA A 87 -7.36 18.14 5.34
C ALA A 87 -7.14 19.10 6.53
N GLY A 88 -7.41 18.62 7.75
CA GLY A 88 -7.10 19.37 8.98
C GLY A 88 -5.59 19.60 9.18
N GLU A 89 -5.23 20.44 10.14
CA GLU A 89 -3.82 20.79 10.46
C GLU A 89 -3.00 19.62 11.04
N ASP A 90 -3.60 18.44 11.18
CA ASP A 90 -3.03 17.21 11.75
C ASP A 90 -1.81 16.64 11.00
N HIS A 91 -1.45 17.23 9.85
CA HIS A 91 -0.26 16.82 9.10
C HIS A 91 1.03 17.53 9.54
N GLY A 92 0.97 18.49 10.47
CA GLY A 92 2.13 19.19 11.01
C GLY A 92 2.53 20.44 10.22
N PRO A 93 3.23 21.39 10.86
CA PRO A 93 3.46 22.75 10.33
C PRO A 93 4.33 22.79 9.04
N ASP A 94 5.10 21.74 8.76
CA ASP A 94 6.01 21.66 7.60
C ASP A 94 5.51 20.73 6.47
N ALA A 95 4.39 20.02 6.66
CA ALA A 95 3.94 18.98 5.73
C ALA A 95 3.15 19.49 4.50
N GLY A 96 2.96 20.80 4.37
CA GLY A 96 2.22 21.42 3.27
C GLY A 96 0.71 21.17 3.33
N GLN A 97 -0.04 21.91 2.51
CA GLN A 97 -1.51 21.79 2.45
C GLN A 97 -1.90 20.45 1.79
N TRP A 98 -2.53 19.58 2.59
CA TRP A 98 -3.16 18.34 2.14
C TRP A 98 -4.63 18.53 1.82
N TYR A 99 -5.12 17.68 0.94
CA TYR A 99 -6.52 17.56 0.57
C TYR A 99 -6.99 16.13 0.75
N GLU A 100 -8.28 15.96 0.99
CA GLU A 100 -8.92 14.67 1.16
C GLU A 100 -10.08 14.55 0.18
N MET A 101 -10.22 13.35 -0.39
CA MET A 101 -11.34 12.95 -1.22
C MET A 101 -12.12 11.88 -0.47
N GLU A 102 -13.45 12.04 -0.42
CA GLU A 102 -14.31 11.05 0.21
C GLU A 102 -14.12 9.67 -0.46
N PRO A 103 -13.97 8.57 0.31
CA PRO A 103 -13.62 7.26 -0.25
C PRO A 103 -14.53 6.81 -1.38
N GLU A 104 -15.83 7.06 -1.27
CA GLU A 104 -16.84 6.66 -2.24
C GLU A 104 -16.79 7.51 -3.53
N VAL A 105 -16.45 8.80 -3.41
CA VAL A 105 -16.21 9.67 -4.58
C VAL A 105 -14.95 9.22 -5.30
N ARG A 106 -13.91 8.84 -4.56
CA ARG A 106 -12.69 8.26 -5.11
C ARG A 106 -12.98 6.98 -5.89
N GLU A 107 -13.74 6.04 -5.31
CA GLU A 107 -14.13 4.81 -6.00
C GLU A 107 -14.92 5.09 -7.29
N ALA A 108 -15.87 6.03 -7.25
CA ALA A 108 -16.63 6.41 -8.43
C ALA A 108 -15.72 6.95 -9.56
N LEU A 109 -14.67 7.72 -9.23
CA LEU A 109 -13.70 8.20 -10.21
C LEU A 109 -12.75 7.08 -10.70
N LEU A 110 -12.23 6.26 -9.79
CA LEU A 110 -11.37 5.11 -10.11
C LEU A 110 -12.08 4.07 -10.98
N SER A 111 -13.42 3.97 -10.92
CA SER A 111 -14.18 3.08 -11.81
C SER A 111 -14.02 3.41 -13.30
N THR A 112 -13.60 4.65 -13.61
CA THR A 112 -13.40 5.13 -14.99
C THR A 112 -11.93 5.15 -15.43
N LEU A 113 -11.00 4.83 -14.53
CA LEU A 113 -9.56 4.85 -14.81
C LEU A 113 -9.11 3.50 -15.38
N GLY A 114 -8.31 3.51 -16.45
CA GLY A 114 -7.68 2.30 -16.97
C GLY A 114 -6.56 1.77 -16.06
N ARG A 115 -6.33 0.45 -16.10
CA ARG A 115 -5.26 -0.20 -15.32
C ARG A 115 -3.88 0.40 -15.59
N ASP A 116 -3.50 0.52 -16.86
CA ASP A 116 -2.18 1.02 -17.26
C ASP A 116 -1.98 2.48 -16.83
N GLU A 117 -3.04 3.29 -16.93
CA GLU A 117 -3.03 4.67 -16.47
C GLU A 117 -2.86 4.77 -14.95
N ALA A 118 -3.55 3.92 -14.17
CA ALA A 118 -3.41 3.87 -12.72
C ALA A 118 -1.98 3.51 -12.29
N LEU A 119 -1.37 2.52 -12.97
CA LEU A 119 0.03 2.13 -12.73
C LEU A 119 1.01 3.24 -13.13
N LEU A 120 0.71 4.00 -14.19
CA LEU A 120 1.53 5.13 -14.60
C LEU A 120 1.47 6.28 -13.59
N VAL A 121 0.29 6.59 -13.03
CA VAL A 121 0.17 7.56 -11.92
C VAL A 121 1.02 7.12 -10.74
N LEU A 122 0.93 5.84 -10.38
CA LEU A 122 1.69 5.26 -9.27
C LEU A 122 3.19 5.39 -9.48
N LYS A 123 3.67 5.07 -10.68
CA LYS A 123 5.08 5.20 -11.08
C LYS A 123 5.57 6.64 -10.88
N HIS A 124 4.86 7.63 -11.38
CA HIS A 124 5.25 9.04 -11.21
C HIS A 124 5.25 9.48 -9.74
N CYS A 125 4.30 9.03 -8.94
CA CYS A 125 4.30 9.31 -7.49
C CYS A 125 5.49 8.64 -6.79
N SER A 126 5.94 7.50 -7.28
CA SER A 126 7.12 6.78 -6.76
C SER A 126 8.40 7.56 -7.04
N GLU A 127 8.59 7.97 -8.30
CA GLU A 127 9.72 8.79 -8.75
C GLU A 127 9.82 10.11 -7.95
N TYR A 128 8.67 10.70 -7.59
CA TYR A 128 8.63 11.90 -6.76
C TYR A 128 9.15 11.68 -5.34
N ILE A 129 8.80 10.55 -4.71
CA ILE A 129 9.30 10.22 -3.37
C ILE A 129 10.80 9.97 -3.42
N GLU A 130 11.28 9.18 -4.38
CA GLU A 130 12.71 8.88 -4.53
C GLU A 130 13.54 10.17 -4.69
N GLN A 131 13.02 11.16 -5.44
CA GLN A 131 13.68 12.45 -5.63
C GLN A 131 13.62 13.35 -4.39
N ARG A 132 12.55 13.30 -3.61
CA ARG A 132 12.32 14.20 -2.47
C ARG A 132 12.84 13.67 -1.14
N PHE A 133 12.83 12.36 -0.96
CA PHE A 133 13.16 11.68 0.30
C PHE A 133 14.40 10.77 0.19
N GLY A 134 15.01 10.69 -1.00
CA GLY A 134 16.27 9.99 -1.25
C GLY A 134 16.11 8.56 -1.77
N LYS A 135 17.19 8.03 -2.35
CA LYS A 135 17.27 6.69 -2.98
C LYS A 135 17.18 5.50 -2.01
N GLY A 136 17.03 5.76 -0.71
CA GLY A 136 16.97 4.75 0.35
C GLY A 136 15.58 4.51 0.95
N GLY A 137 14.55 5.21 0.46
CA GLY A 137 13.16 4.95 0.88
C GLY A 137 12.55 3.79 0.08
N ALA A 138 11.74 2.96 0.74
CA ALA A 138 10.98 1.90 0.09
C ALA A 138 10.14 2.46 -1.08
N ASN A 139 10.28 1.87 -2.27
CA ASN A 139 9.45 2.21 -3.42
C ASN A 139 7.96 1.98 -3.07
N PHE A 140 7.07 2.76 -3.66
CA PHE A 140 5.61 2.75 -3.42
C PHE A 140 4.96 1.36 -3.29
N PRO A 141 5.30 0.36 -4.12
CA PRO A 141 4.79 -1.00 -3.96
C PRO A 141 5.24 -1.68 -2.66
N ALA A 142 6.47 -1.41 -2.19
CA ALA A 142 6.98 -1.94 -0.93
C ALA A 142 6.24 -1.31 0.28
N LEU A 143 5.88 -0.02 0.21
CA LEU A 143 5.05 0.63 1.24
C LEU A 143 3.63 0.06 1.29
N ALA A 144 3.03 -0.19 0.12
CA ALA A 144 1.72 -0.84 0.03
C ALA A 144 1.74 -2.27 0.58
N LEU A 145 2.78 -3.05 0.27
CA LEU A 145 2.95 -4.40 0.78
C LEU A 145 3.17 -4.41 2.30
N ALA A 146 3.88 -3.43 2.86
CA ALA A 146 4.02 -3.28 4.31
C ALA A 146 2.68 -2.99 5.00
N GLN A 147 1.80 -2.18 4.38
CA GLN A 147 0.45 -1.92 4.90
C GLN A 147 -0.47 -3.15 4.77
N LEU A 148 -0.38 -3.89 3.66
CA LEU A 148 -1.19 -5.09 3.43
C LEU A 148 -0.71 -6.30 4.26
N GLY A 149 0.57 -6.35 4.64
CA GLY A 149 1.18 -7.42 5.44
C GLY A 149 1.20 -7.14 6.95
N GLY A 150 0.74 -5.97 7.41
CA GLY A 150 0.80 -5.54 8.81
C GLY A 150 -0.18 -6.28 9.73
N THR A 151 0.38 -7.15 10.57
CA THR A 151 -0.27 -7.70 11.75
C THR A 151 -0.53 -6.60 12.80
N GLY A 152 -1.74 -6.59 13.35
CA GLY A 152 -2.02 -6.01 14.67
C GLY A 152 -2.39 -4.53 14.71
N HIS A 153 -3.66 -4.28 15.01
CA HIS A 153 -4.12 -3.12 15.78
C HIS A 153 -3.08 -2.72 16.85
N PRO A 154 -2.66 -1.45 16.95
CA PRO A 154 -2.00 -1.02 18.17
C PRO A 154 -3.02 -1.12 19.30
N ALA A 155 -2.66 -1.89 20.33
CA ALA A 155 -3.37 -1.88 21.58
C ALA A 155 -3.53 -0.43 22.06
N ARG A 156 -4.77 -0.09 22.40
CA ARG A 156 -5.15 1.13 23.10
C ARG A 156 -4.34 1.20 24.39
N GLY A 157 -3.36 2.11 24.46
CA GLY A 157 -2.51 2.30 25.62
C GLY A 157 -1.72 3.60 25.50
N GLU A 158 -2.27 4.63 26.15
CA GLU A 158 -1.63 5.86 26.63
C GLU A 158 -1.20 6.95 25.63
N GLU A 159 -1.55 8.16 26.03
CA GLU A 159 -1.58 9.41 25.29
C GLU A 159 -0.16 10.00 25.19
N ASP A 160 0.32 10.24 23.97
CA ASP A 160 1.48 11.09 23.71
C ASP A 160 1.08 12.18 22.68
N PRO A 161 0.97 13.46 23.07
CA PRO A 161 0.38 14.50 22.23
C PRO A 161 1.45 15.24 21.42
N ALA A 162 2.28 14.54 20.66
CA ALA A 162 3.18 15.17 19.67
C ALA A 162 3.84 14.12 18.74
N GLY A 163 3.06 13.23 18.11
CA GLY A 163 3.61 12.21 17.22
C GLY A 163 2.86 12.15 15.91
N ALA A 164 3.46 12.63 14.83
CA ALA A 164 3.00 12.33 13.48
C ALA A 164 2.84 10.81 13.35
N ARG A 165 1.65 10.36 12.91
CA ARG A 165 1.34 8.94 12.71
C ARG A 165 2.24 8.40 11.60
N LEU A 166 3.35 7.81 12.02
CA LEU A 166 4.48 7.38 11.21
C LEU A 166 4.51 5.85 11.23
N PHE A 167 4.33 5.24 10.06
CA PHE A 167 4.45 3.78 9.87
C PHE A 167 5.63 3.48 8.94
N GLY A 168 6.48 2.54 9.35
CA GLY A 168 7.53 1.93 8.53
C GLY A 168 8.86 2.68 8.57
N ALA A 169 9.67 2.45 9.60
CA ALA A 169 11.09 2.80 9.57
C ALA A 169 11.86 1.67 8.88
N TYR A 170 12.49 1.97 7.74
CA TYR A 170 13.51 1.12 7.14
C TYR A 170 14.87 1.84 7.22
N PRO A 171 15.96 1.12 7.53
CA PRO A 171 17.28 1.74 7.61
C PRO A 171 17.74 2.15 6.21
N GLY A 172 17.87 3.45 5.97
CA GLY A 172 18.56 3.96 4.80
C GLY A 172 20.08 3.75 4.92
N ASP A 173 20.77 3.70 3.78
CA ASP A 173 22.24 3.58 3.66
C ASP A 173 23.02 4.69 4.41
N ASN A 174 22.33 5.72 4.91
CA ASN A 174 22.90 6.84 5.68
C ASN A 174 22.41 6.91 7.14
N GLY A 175 21.71 5.90 7.66
CA GLY A 175 21.26 5.87 9.05
C GLY A 175 20.14 6.84 9.43
N ASP A 176 19.59 7.60 8.46
CA ASP A 176 18.40 8.44 8.67
C ASP A 176 17.18 7.73 8.07
N ALA A 177 16.21 7.38 8.92
CA ALA A 177 14.98 6.73 8.52
C ALA A 177 14.04 7.80 7.94
N THR A 178 14.19 8.11 6.65
CA THR A 178 13.30 9.07 5.99
C THR A 178 11.91 8.46 5.83
N LEU A 179 11.05 8.72 6.80
CA LEU A 179 9.69 8.20 6.83
C LEU A 179 8.84 8.85 5.74
N VAL A 180 8.27 8.00 4.87
CA VAL A 180 7.35 8.45 3.83
C VAL A 180 6.01 8.85 4.48
N PRO A 181 5.40 9.99 4.11
CA PRO A 181 4.12 10.39 4.70
C PRO A 181 3.01 9.35 4.46
N GLN A 182 2.27 9.00 5.52
CA GLN A 182 1.19 8.00 5.53
C GLN A 182 0.20 8.07 4.33
N PRO A 183 -0.23 9.25 3.83
CA PRO A 183 -1.15 9.31 2.69
C PRO A 183 -0.61 8.70 1.38
N PHE A 184 0.70 8.60 1.22
CA PHE A 184 1.30 7.93 0.06
C PHE A 184 1.09 6.41 0.12
N ALA A 185 1.31 5.79 1.28
CA ALA A 185 1.17 4.34 1.46
C ALA A 185 -0.29 3.87 1.34
N GLU A 186 -1.24 4.63 1.86
CA GLU A 186 -2.68 4.29 1.78
C GLU A 186 -3.19 4.30 0.33
N VAL A 187 -2.81 5.32 -0.44
CA VAL A 187 -3.19 5.40 -1.86
C VAL A 187 -2.51 4.30 -2.66
N ALA A 188 -1.25 3.98 -2.34
CA ALA A 188 -0.51 2.87 -2.96
C ALA A 188 -1.25 1.54 -2.82
N ALA A 189 -1.59 1.19 -1.58
CA ALA A 189 -2.28 -0.05 -1.26
C ALA A 189 -3.63 -0.13 -2.00
N ARG A 190 -4.39 0.96 -1.99
CA ARG A 190 -5.70 1.03 -2.66
C ARG A 190 -5.61 0.81 -4.17
N VAL A 191 -4.67 1.47 -4.83
CA VAL A 191 -4.49 1.36 -6.28
C VAL A 191 -4.04 -0.05 -6.65
N LEU A 192 -3.11 -0.63 -5.89
CA LEU A 192 -2.64 -2.00 -6.13
C LEU A 192 -3.72 -3.04 -5.85
N GLU A 193 -4.48 -2.92 -4.76
CA GLU A 193 -5.60 -3.83 -4.47
C GLU A 193 -6.63 -3.86 -5.62
N ARG A 194 -6.94 -2.69 -6.18
CA ARG A 194 -7.96 -2.55 -7.23
C ARG A 194 -7.47 -2.95 -8.63
N PHE A 195 -6.27 -2.51 -9.03
CA PHE A 195 -5.79 -2.64 -10.41
C PHE A 195 -4.73 -3.75 -10.59
N MET A 196 -4.24 -4.30 -9.49
CA MET A 196 -3.38 -5.47 -9.43
C MET A 196 -4.00 -6.49 -8.47
N PRO A 197 -5.22 -7.01 -8.71
CA PRO A 197 -5.71 -8.13 -7.93
C PRO A 197 -4.69 -9.25 -8.12
N LEU A 198 -3.97 -9.57 -7.04
CA LEU A 198 -2.98 -10.63 -7.06
C LEU A 198 -3.63 -11.87 -7.69
N PRO A 199 -3.02 -12.48 -8.74
CA PRO A 199 -3.47 -13.77 -9.24
C PRO A 199 -3.66 -14.70 -8.04
N GLU A 200 -4.70 -15.55 -8.03
CA GLU A 200 -5.08 -16.30 -6.83
C GLU A 200 -3.91 -17.07 -6.19
N GLN A 201 -2.91 -17.47 -6.99
CA GLN A 201 -1.66 -18.08 -6.55
C GLN A 201 -0.79 -17.22 -5.59
N PHE A 202 -0.97 -15.89 -5.53
CA PHE A 202 -0.24 -14.98 -4.65
C PHE A 202 -1.07 -14.51 -3.44
N ARG A 203 -2.32 -14.95 -3.27
CA ARG A 203 -3.15 -14.62 -2.10
C ARG A 203 -2.74 -15.35 -0.80
N LEU A 204 -1.71 -16.18 -0.82
CA LEU A 204 -1.36 -17.07 0.30
C LEU A 204 -0.73 -16.42 1.54
N TYR A 205 -0.69 -15.09 1.66
CA TYR A 205 -0.24 -14.43 2.90
C TYR A 205 -1.24 -13.47 3.54
N GLY A 206 -2.46 -13.35 3.00
CA GLY A 206 -3.54 -12.60 3.62
C GLY A 206 -4.60 -13.54 4.17
N THR A 207 -4.78 -13.55 5.48
CA THR A 207 -5.77 -14.35 6.21
C THR A 207 -7.14 -14.35 5.52
N ARG A 208 -7.52 -15.49 4.91
CA ARG A 208 -8.92 -15.78 4.58
C ARG A 208 -9.56 -16.45 5.81
N PRO A 209 -10.78 -16.06 6.23
CA PRO A 209 -11.58 -16.91 7.09
C PRO A 209 -11.96 -18.13 6.23
N GLY A 210 -11.23 -19.22 6.42
CA GLY A 210 -11.35 -20.44 5.62
C GLY A 210 -12.67 -21.16 5.88
N THR A 211 -13.28 -21.64 4.82
CA THR A 211 -14.06 -22.88 4.86
C THR A 211 -13.14 -23.98 5.36
N ALA A 212 -13.46 -24.50 6.54
CA ALA A 212 -12.67 -25.46 7.29
C ALA A 212 -12.39 -26.75 6.50
N ALA A 213 -11.15 -26.91 6.04
CA ALA A 213 -10.45 -28.19 6.13
C ALA A 213 -9.57 -28.07 7.38
N GLY A 214 -9.74 -28.97 8.35
CA GLY A 214 -9.11 -28.86 9.67
C GLY A 214 -7.57 -28.71 9.62
N PRO A 215 -6.96 -28.13 10.67
CA PRO A 215 -5.51 -27.95 10.71
C PRO A 215 -4.82 -29.30 10.57
N ARG A 216 -4.11 -29.51 9.45
CA ARG A 216 -3.20 -30.65 9.33
C ARG A 216 -2.12 -30.50 10.42
N PRO A 217 -1.82 -31.57 11.17
CA PRO A 217 -0.80 -31.50 12.21
C PRO A 217 0.55 -31.13 11.58
N THR A 218 1.11 -29.99 12.01
CA THR A 218 2.44 -29.55 11.58
C THR A 218 3.49 -30.54 12.04
N HIS A 219 4.40 -30.96 11.15
CA HIS A 219 5.45 -31.92 11.48
C HIS A 219 6.30 -31.41 12.67
N PRO A 220 6.59 -32.24 13.70
CA PRO A 220 7.29 -31.80 14.90
C PRO A 220 8.69 -31.22 14.63
N ALA A 221 9.34 -31.67 13.55
CA ALA A 221 10.63 -31.12 13.10
C ALA A 221 10.51 -29.64 12.68
N VAL A 222 9.39 -29.23 12.08
CA VAL A 222 9.15 -27.84 11.67
C VAL A 222 9.06 -26.93 12.88
N VAL A 223 8.30 -27.33 13.90
CA VAL A 223 8.13 -26.53 15.13
C VAL A 223 9.48 -26.31 15.82
N ARG A 224 10.29 -27.37 15.91
CA ARG A 224 11.61 -27.30 16.52
C ARG A 224 12.62 -26.53 15.68
N ALA A 225 12.59 -26.66 14.35
CA ALA A 225 13.45 -25.89 13.45
C ALA A 225 13.14 -24.37 13.52
N ARG A 226 11.86 -23.99 13.56
CA ARG A 226 11.46 -22.58 13.76
C ARG A 226 11.99 -22.00 15.07
N THR A 227 12.01 -22.82 16.14
CA THR A 227 12.57 -22.40 17.43
C THR A 227 14.07 -22.14 17.34
N LEU A 228 14.81 -22.97 16.58
CA LEU A 228 16.25 -22.78 16.34
C LEU A 228 16.51 -21.56 15.46
N LEU A 229 15.74 -21.37 14.38
CA LEU A 229 15.86 -20.18 13.53
C LEU A 229 15.57 -18.87 14.29
N ALA A 230 14.57 -18.88 15.18
CA ALA A 230 14.29 -17.72 16.03
C ALA A 230 15.45 -17.39 17.00
N ARG A 231 16.17 -18.41 17.50
CA ARG A 231 17.38 -18.21 18.32
C ARG A 231 18.54 -17.69 17.48
N PHE A 232 18.71 -18.22 16.26
CA PHE A 232 19.68 -17.67 15.31
C PHE A 232 19.41 -16.19 15.02
N ASP A 233 18.15 -15.80 14.81
CA ASP A 233 17.79 -14.40 14.53
C ASP A 233 18.00 -13.49 15.75
N ALA A 234 17.83 -14.01 16.97
CA ALA A 234 18.01 -13.25 18.21
C ALA A 234 19.49 -13.15 18.65
N ASP A 235 20.21 -14.27 18.58
CA ASP A 235 21.53 -14.43 19.20
C ASP A 235 22.68 -14.51 18.17
N GLY A 236 22.37 -14.62 16.87
CA GLY A 236 23.35 -14.68 15.78
C GLY A 236 24.13 -16.00 15.69
N MET A 237 23.70 -17.04 16.42
CA MET A 237 24.45 -18.29 16.57
C MET A 237 24.28 -19.19 15.34
N VAL A 238 25.31 -19.26 14.49
CA VAL A 238 25.30 -20.06 13.25
C VAL A 238 25.03 -21.55 13.49
N GLN A 239 25.36 -22.06 14.67
CA GLN A 239 25.07 -23.45 15.03
C GLN A 239 23.56 -23.74 15.04
N ASP A 240 22.73 -22.79 15.46
CA ASP A 240 21.27 -23.01 15.52
C ASP A 240 20.67 -23.18 14.12
N VAL A 241 21.13 -22.41 13.12
CA VAL A 241 20.67 -22.59 11.73
C VAL A 241 21.21 -23.88 11.11
N ILE A 242 22.44 -24.30 11.43
CA ILE A 242 22.97 -25.61 11.02
C ILE A 242 22.12 -26.75 11.62
N ASP A 243 21.81 -26.67 12.90
CA ASP A 243 21.00 -27.68 13.60
C ASP A 243 19.57 -27.73 13.05
N ALA A 244 18.99 -26.57 12.69
CA ALA A 244 17.69 -26.49 12.02
C ALA A 244 17.69 -27.18 10.66
N VAL A 245 18.71 -26.92 9.83
CA VAL A 245 18.87 -27.55 8.51
C VAL A 245 19.05 -29.07 8.64
N GLN A 246 19.89 -29.55 9.56
CA GLN A 246 20.10 -30.99 9.76
C GLN A 246 18.84 -31.69 10.26
N LEU A 247 18.09 -31.05 11.16
CA LEU A 247 16.83 -31.57 11.67
C LEU A 247 15.79 -31.73 10.55
N LEU A 248 15.67 -30.71 9.69
CA LEU A 248 14.72 -30.71 8.57
C LEU A 248 15.15 -31.66 7.46
N ARG A 249 16.45 -31.73 7.14
CA ARG A 249 17.02 -32.71 6.20
C ARG A 249 16.66 -34.13 6.61
N GLY A 250 16.94 -34.50 7.86
CA GLY A 250 16.59 -35.82 8.38
C GLY A 250 15.08 -36.09 8.37
N ALA A 251 14.24 -35.08 8.60
CA ALA A 251 12.79 -35.25 8.50
C ALA A 251 12.32 -35.47 7.06
N THR A 252 12.85 -34.71 6.09
CA THR A 252 12.53 -34.85 4.66
C THR A 252 13.01 -36.18 4.07
N GLU A 253 14.17 -36.70 4.50
CA GLU A 253 14.69 -38.01 4.05
C GLU A 253 13.85 -39.19 4.54
N ASN A 254 13.23 -39.05 5.72
CA ASN A 254 12.40 -40.09 6.33
C ASN A 254 10.93 -40.03 5.92
N GLU A 255 10.54 -39.03 5.13
CA GLU A 255 9.18 -38.84 4.67
C GLU A 255 8.79 -39.87 3.59
N ARG A 256 7.63 -40.54 3.77
CA ARG A 256 7.10 -41.51 2.80
C ARG A 256 5.60 -41.27 2.54
N PRO A 257 5.18 -41.03 1.29
CA PRO A 257 6.02 -40.78 0.11
C PRO A 257 6.76 -39.44 0.21
N ALA A 258 7.90 -39.30 -0.45
CA ALA A 258 8.64 -38.04 -0.46
C ALA A 258 7.78 -36.92 -1.11
N GLY A 259 7.67 -35.78 -0.44
CA GLY A 259 6.84 -34.64 -0.89
C GLY A 259 5.40 -34.67 -0.38
N ALA A 260 5.08 -35.51 0.61
CA ALA A 260 3.72 -35.62 1.17
C ALA A 260 3.30 -34.43 2.05
N ASP A 261 4.27 -33.76 2.68
CA ASP A 261 4.11 -32.59 3.54
C ASP A 261 4.83 -31.39 2.89
N PRO A 262 4.09 -30.59 2.10
CA PRO A 262 4.63 -29.36 1.50
C PRO A 262 5.17 -28.37 2.54
N GLY A 263 4.62 -28.38 3.76
CA GLY A 263 5.06 -27.50 4.85
C GLY A 263 6.45 -27.87 5.36
N LEU A 264 6.77 -29.17 5.42
CA LEU A 264 8.09 -29.65 5.80
C LEU A 264 9.18 -29.24 4.79
N TRP A 265 8.91 -29.41 3.49
CA TRP A 265 9.85 -29.04 2.42
C TRP A 265 10.02 -27.53 2.28
N ALA A 266 8.97 -26.74 2.48
CA ALA A 266 9.04 -25.28 2.46
C ALA A 266 9.93 -24.74 3.59
N GLU A 267 9.79 -25.29 4.80
CA GLU A 267 10.62 -24.92 5.95
C GLU A 267 12.07 -25.37 5.77
N TYR A 268 12.29 -26.53 5.13
CA TYR A 268 13.63 -26.99 4.78
C TYR A 268 14.33 -26.07 3.78
N ALA A 269 13.63 -25.64 2.73
CA ALA A 269 14.14 -24.68 1.77
C ALA A 269 14.50 -23.35 2.46
N TYR A 270 13.61 -22.85 3.32
CA TYR A 270 13.83 -21.62 4.06
C TYR A 270 15.07 -21.69 4.98
N ALA A 271 15.19 -22.74 5.79
CA ALA A 271 16.34 -22.93 6.68
C ALA A 271 17.67 -23.02 5.91
N THR A 272 17.65 -23.69 4.75
CA THR A 272 18.84 -23.86 3.90
C THR A 272 19.24 -22.54 3.23
N LEU A 273 18.28 -21.70 2.82
CA LEU A 273 18.56 -20.34 2.35
C LEU A 273 19.17 -19.47 3.45
N ARG A 274 18.65 -19.54 4.67
CA ARG A 274 19.22 -18.81 5.82
C ARG A 274 20.66 -19.25 6.11
N LEU A 275 20.97 -20.54 5.98
CA LEU A 275 22.34 -21.03 6.09
C LEU A 275 23.24 -20.53 4.95
N TRP A 276 22.73 -20.50 3.72
CA TRP A 276 23.43 -19.96 2.56
C TRP A 276 23.75 -18.47 2.71
N GLU A 277 22.86 -17.66 3.29
CA GLU A 277 23.15 -16.24 3.55
C GLU A 277 24.34 -16.03 4.49
N VAL A 278 24.60 -17.00 5.38
CA VAL A 278 25.72 -16.94 6.33
C VAL A 278 27.02 -17.53 5.76
N GLN A 279 26.95 -18.67 5.08
CA GLN A 279 28.13 -19.43 4.64
C GLN A 279 28.45 -19.29 3.14
N GLY A 280 27.46 -18.92 2.33
CA GLY A 280 27.55 -18.87 0.87
C GLY A 280 27.65 -20.24 0.21
N GLY A 281 28.12 -20.27 -1.05
CA GLY A 281 28.37 -21.51 -1.80
C GLY A 281 27.19 -21.99 -2.65
N SER A 282 27.49 -22.46 -3.87
CA SER A 282 26.47 -22.88 -4.84
C SER A 282 25.74 -24.17 -4.45
N ALA A 283 26.36 -25.03 -3.63
CA ALA A 283 25.78 -26.29 -3.20
C ALA A 283 24.56 -26.09 -2.28
N LEU A 284 24.65 -25.17 -1.31
CA LEU A 284 23.53 -24.85 -0.41
C LEU A 284 22.38 -24.17 -1.16
N LEU A 285 22.70 -23.32 -2.14
CA LEU A 285 21.68 -22.67 -2.97
C LEU A 285 20.92 -23.68 -3.85
N ALA A 286 21.65 -24.60 -4.50
CA ALA A 286 21.03 -25.66 -5.30
C ALA A 286 20.18 -26.61 -4.44
N GLU A 287 20.61 -26.86 -3.21
CA GLU A 287 19.86 -27.66 -2.23
C GLU A 287 18.55 -26.96 -1.80
N ALA A 288 18.60 -25.66 -1.51
CA ALA A 288 17.43 -24.86 -1.20
C ALA A 288 16.43 -24.81 -2.37
N GLU A 289 16.91 -24.65 -3.59
CA GLU A 289 16.09 -24.66 -4.80
C GLU A 289 15.38 -26.01 -4.98
N ALA A 290 16.12 -27.12 -4.86
CA ALA A 290 15.57 -28.46 -4.95
C ALA A 290 14.52 -28.78 -3.86
N ALA A 291 14.65 -28.20 -2.67
CA ALA A 291 13.67 -28.30 -1.60
C ALA A 291 12.42 -27.45 -1.89
N ALA A 292 12.60 -26.24 -2.42
CA ALA A 292 11.49 -25.37 -2.82
C ALA A 292 10.66 -25.97 -3.97
N GLU A 293 11.30 -26.56 -4.97
CA GLU A 293 10.62 -27.25 -6.07
C GLU A 293 9.73 -28.39 -5.56
N ARG A 294 10.21 -29.16 -4.57
CA ARG A 294 9.45 -30.25 -3.94
C ARG A 294 8.25 -29.75 -3.13
N ALA A 295 8.40 -28.61 -2.46
CA ALA A 295 7.29 -27.97 -1.75
C ALA A 295 6.19 -27.50 -2.73
N VAL A 296 6.57 -27.02 -3.92
CA VAL A 296 5.64 -26.51 -4.94
C VAL A 296 5.01 -27.64 -5.76
N ALA A 297 5.69 -28.78 -5.93
CA ALA A 297 5.21 -29.91 -6.73
C ALA A 297 3.90 -30.55 -6.21
N HIS A 298 3.50 -30.29 -4.97
CA HIS A 298 2.27 -30.83 -4.37
C HIS A 298 1.39 -29.75 -3.70
N PRO A 299 0.68 -28.90 -4.47
CA PRO A 299 -0.19 -27.86 -3.90
C PRO A 299 -1.45 -28.38 -3.18
N HIS A 300 -1.78 -29.68 -3.33
CA HIS A 300 -3.09 -30.25 -2.97
C HIS A 300 -3.07 -31.66 -2.33
N ALA A 301 -1.96 -32.11 -1.76
CA ALA A 301 -1.99 -33.25 -0.81
C ALA A 301 -2.50 -32.79 0.56
#